data_AF-A0A1W1BJA7-F1
#
_entry.id   AF-A0A1W1BJA7-F1
#
_cell.length_a   1.000
_cell.length_b   1.000
_cell.length_c   1.000
_cell.angle_alpha   90.00
_cell.angle_beta   90.00
_cell.angle_gamma   90.00
#
_symmetry.space_group_name_H-M   'P 1'
#
loop_
_entity.id
_entity.type
_entity.pdbx_description
1 polymer ?
#
loop_
_entity_poly.entity_id
_entity_poly.type
_entity_poly.pdbx_seq_one_letter_code
_entity_poly.pdbx_strand_id
1 'polypeptide(L)' 'MRAHFIENIDLLSQGSYVLVAKPDLLSKSFLETKKTYLHALKKCSALT' A
#
# COMPACT_ATOMS: atom_id res chain seq x y z
N MET A 1 3.72 4.54 4.82
CA MET A 1 3.39 3.16 4.37
C MET A 1 2.69 2.36 5.46
N ARG A 2 3.29 2.17 6.65
CA ARG A 2 2.63 1.43 7.77
C ARG A 2 1.24 1.99 8.15
N ALA A 3 1.09 3.31 8.26
CA ALA A 3 -0.21 3.93 8.52
C ALA A 3 -1.27 3.54 7.46
N HIS A 4 -0.92 3.68 6.17
CA HIS A 4 -1.79 3.26 5.05
C HIS A 4 -2.11 1.76 5.08
N PHE A 5 -1.19 0.92 5.54
CA PHE A 5 -1.45 -0.52 5.72
C PHE A 5 -2.49 -0.78 6.82
N ILE A 6 -2.30 -0.18 8.00
CA ILE A 6 -3.24 -0.31 9.12
C ILE A 6 -4.62 0.22 8.75
N GLU A 7 -4.71 1.37 8.08
CA GLU A 7 -5.98 1.97 7.65
C GLU A 7 -6.77 1.10 6.65
N ASN A 8 -6.10 0.20 5.92
CA ASN A 8 -6.75 -0.60 4.87
C ASN A 8 -6.68 -2.10 5.17
N ILE A 9 -6.31 -2.50 6.39
CA ILE A 9 -6.11 -3.91 6.73
C ILE A 9 -7.39 -4.73 6.57
N ASP A 10 -8.55 -4.13 6.87
CA ASP A 10 -9.86 -4.78 6.76
C ASP A 10 -10.28 -5.02 5.30
N LEU A 11 -9.68 -4.31 4.34
CA LEU A 11 -9.93 -4.48 2.90
C LEU A 11 -9.02 -5.52 2.26
N LEU A 12 -7.97 -5.94 2.97
CA LEU A 12 -7.01 -6.92 2.48
C LEU A 12 -7.56 -8.32 2.66
N SER A 13 -7.36 -9.14 1.64
CA SER A 13 -7.63 -10.58 1.74
C SER A 13 -6.70 -11.21 2.77
N GLN A 14 -7.08 -12.34 3.37
CA GLN A 14 -6.18 -13.03 4.31
C GLN A 14 -4.92 -13.51 3.58
N GLY A 15 -3.75 -13.14 4.12
CA GLY A 15 -2.47 -13.51 3.53
C GLY A 15 -1.28 -12.81 4.18
N SER A 16 -0.09 -13.12 3.68
CA SER A 16 1.16 -12.45 4.05
C SER A 16 1.53 -11.44 2.98
N TYR A 17 1.65 -10.16 3.38
CA TYR A 17 2.00 -9.06 2.47
C TYR A 17 3.37 -8.48 2.82
N VAL A 18 4.22 -8.35 1.81
CA VAL A 18 5.52 -7.69 1.93
C VAL A 18 5.47 -6.39 1.13
N LEU A 19 5.58 -5.26 1.84
CA LEU A 19 5.60 -3.93 1.24
C LEU A 19 7.04 -3.47 1.05
N VAL A 20 7.46 -3.29 -0.21
CA VAL A 20 8.78 -2.77 -0.57
C VAL A 20 8.60 -1.41 -1.24
N ALA A 21 9.11 -0.35 -0.61
CA ALA A 21 9.09 0.99 -1.18
C ALA A 21 10.27 1.18 -2.14
N LYS A 22 9.99 1.70 -3.34
CA LYS A 22 11.04 2.19 -4.25
C LYS A 22 11.65 3.49 -3.69
N PRO A 23 12.93 3.80 -3.97
CA PRO A 23 13.57 5.01 -3.48
C PRO A 23 12.84 6.30 -3.91
N ASP A 24 12.24 6.32 -5.10
CA ASP A 24 11.42 7.44 -5.58
C ASP A 24 10.18 7.74 -4.74
N LEU A 25 9.78 6.81 -3.86
CA LEU A 25 8.64 6.98 -2.97
C LEU A 25 9.02 7.78 -1.70
N LEU A 26 10.31 7.87 -1.37
CA LEU A 26 10.79 8.54 -0.16
C LEU A 26 10.69 10.06 -0.24
N SER A 27 10.71 10.62 -1.45
CA SER A 27 10.54 12.06 -1.71
C SER A 27 9.07 12.47 -1.84
N LYS A 28 8.13 11.53 -1.80
CA LYS A 28 6.70 11.79 -1.99
C LYS A 28 5.99 12.11 -0.69
N SER A 29 4.98 12.96 -0.79
CA SER A 29 4.11 13.27 0.36
C SER A 29 3.29 12.06 0.80
N PHE A 30 2.74 12.13 2.01
CA PHE A 30 1.87 11.09 2.57
C PHE A 30 0.69 10.75 1.66
N LEU A 31 0.08 11.77 1.05
CA LEU A 31 -1.07 11.64 0.15
C LEU A 31 -0.69 10.97 -1.18
N GLU A 32 0.45 11.33 -1.74
CA GLU A 32 0.96 10.71 -2.97
C GLU A 32 1.40 9.25 -2.75
N THR A 33 1.94 8.99 -1.57
CA THR A 33 2.27 7.63 -1.12
C THR A 33 1.01 6.77 -0.99
N LYS A 34 -0.12 7.34 -0.56
CA LYS A 34 -1.43 6.64 -0.51
C LYS A 34 -1.90 6.19 -1.89
N LYS A 35 -1.81 7.07 -2.90
CA LYS A 35 -2.19 6.75 -4.28
C LYS A 35 -1.35 5.58 -4.81
N THR A 36 -0.04 5.62 -4.58
CA THR A 36 0.86 4.56 -5.04
C THR A 36 0.60 3.24 -4.31
N TYR A 37 0.29 3.29 -3.00
CA TYR A 37 -0.09 2.13 -2.21
C TYR A 37 -1.35 1.44 -2.75
N LEU A 38 -2.44 2.19 -2.94
CA LEU A 38 -3.70 1.65 -3.45
C LEU A 38 -3.55 1.09 -4.86
N HIS A 39 -2.74 1.75 -5.70
CA HIS A 39 -2.43 1.25 -7.04
C HIS A 39 -1.68 -0.09 -7.00
N ALA A 40 -0.71 -0.24 -6.10
CA ALA A 40 0.01 -1.50 -5.91
C ALA A 40 -0.93 -2.61 -5.40
N LEU A 41 -1.79 -2.32 -4.42
CA LEU A 41 -2.77 -3.27 -3.91
C LEU A 41 -3.74 -3.78 -4.97
N LYS A 42 -4.28 -2.88 -5.81
CA LYS A 42 -5.13 -3.25 -6.94
C LYS A 42 -4.41 -4.16 -7.94
N LYS A 43 -3.14 -3.86 -8.22
CA LYS A 43 -2.33 -4.65 -9.16
C LYS A 43 -2.00 -6.05 -8.63
N CYS A 44 -1.86 -6.20 -7.31
CA CYS A 44 -1.59 -7.48 -6.68
C CYS A 44 -2.85 -8.31 -6.40
N SER A 45 -4.03 -7.87 -6.85
CA SER A 45 -5.32 -8.49 -6.51
C SER A 45 -5.47 -8.77 -5.00
N ALA A 46 -4.88 -7.89 -4.19
CA ALA A 46 -4.83 -8.02 -2.74
C ALA A 46 -6.09 -7.46 -2.06
N LEU A 47 -6.97 -6.83 -2.84
CA LEU A 47 -8.25 -6.32 -2.40
C LEU A 47 -9.30 -7.41 -2.58
N THR A 48 -10.11 -7.60 -1.55
CA THR A 48 -11.22 -8.55 -1.54
C THR A 48 -12.44 -7.97 -2.26
#